data_AF-A0A945QL18-F1
#
_entry.id   AF-A0A945QL18-F1
#
_cell.length_a   1.000
_cell.length_b   1.000
_cell.length_c   1.000
_cell.angle_alpha   90.00
_cell.angle_beta   90.00
_cell.angle_gamma   90.00
#
_symmetry.space_group_name_H-M   'P 1'
#
loop_
_entity.id
_entity.type
_entity.pdbx_description
1 polymer ?
#
loop_
_entity_poly.entity_id
_entity_poly.type
_entity_poly.pdbx_seq_one_letter_code
_entity_poly.pdbx_strand_id
1 'polypeptide(L)'
;MIIQPSKFIFLLSLLASVALYFWPTFNVTDQRIFEAAAVIMLAVGLWSTAIIPSFFGSLIFMFVAVVLSIAPPKVVFSGFHSGATWLVFGGLIFGLGVRKTGLDTRLVKSFLLYFPRFYTAIIYGVFW
;
A
#
# COMPACT_ATOMS: atom_id res chain seq x y z
N MET A 1 17.93 -8.07 7.35
CA MET A 1 17.36 -9.43 7.38
C MET A 1 16.15 -9.41 6.46
N ILE A 2 16.35 -9.78 5.19
CA ILE A 2 15.29 -9.79 4.18
C ILE A 2 14.41 -10.98 4.55
N ILE A 3 13.18 -10.71 4.99
CA ILE A 3 12.18 -11.73 5.28
C ILE A 3 12.05 -12.57 4.01
N GLN A 4 12.39 -13.86 4.09
CA GLN A 4 12.16 -14.74 2.95
C GLN A 4 10.64 -14.78 2.70
N PRO A 5 10.18 -14.52 1.47
CA PRO A 5 8.76 -14.53 1.18
C PRO A 5 8.21 -15.93 1.47
N SER A 6 7.31 -16.03 2.45
CA SER A 6 6.69 -17.31 2.81
C SER A 6 5.73 -17.73 1.72
N LYS A 7 6.23 -18.57 0.80
CA LYS A 7 5.43 -19.20 -0.25
C LYS A 7 4.21 -19.91 0.33
N PHE A 8 4.33 -20.43 1.55
CA PHE A 8 3.24 -21.10 2.25
C PHE A 8 2.09 -20.16 2.60
N ILE A 9 2.37 -18.98 3.17
CA ILE A 9 1.33 -17.98 3.49
C ILE A 9 0.65 -17.48 2.22
N PHE A 10 1.41 -17.28 1.15
CA PHE A 10 0.83 -16.92 -0.15
C PHE A 10 -0.08 -18.02 -0.69
N LEU A 11 0.37 -19.28 -0.67
CA LEU A 11 -0.42 -20.40 -1.18
C LEU A 11 -1.70 -20.58 -0.37
N LEU A 12 -1.64 -20.42 0.96
CA LEU A 12 -2.80 -20.45 1.83
C LEU A 12 -3.78 -19.30 1.56
N SER A 13 -3.30 -18.08 1.38
CA SER A 13 -4.15 -16.93 1.03
C SER A 13 -4.74 -17.05 -0.38
N LEU A 14 -4.01 -17.62 -1.34
CA LEU A 14 -4.51 -17.93 -2.68
C LEU A 14 -5.61 -18.98 -2.64
N LEU A 15 -5.41 -20.07 -1.90
CA LEU A 15 -6.44 -21.10 -1.71
C LEU A 15 -7.68 -20.53 -1.02
N ALA A 16 -7.50 -19.70 0.01
CA ALA A 16 -8.61 -19.03 0.68
C ALA A 16 -9.36 -18.08 -0.27
N SER A 17 -8.65 -17.32 -1.10
CA SER A 17 -9.24 -16.46 -2.14
C SER A 17 -10.10 -17.28 -3.12
N VAL A 18 -9.58 -18.39 -3.64
CA VAL A 18 -10.33 -19.27 -4.55
C VAL A 18 -11.54 -19.89 -3.87
N ALA A 19 -11.39 -20.35 -2.62
CA ALA A 19 -12.50 -20.92 -1.85
C ALA A 19 -13.61 -19.90 -1.58
N LEU A 20 -13.25 -18.64 -1.27
CA LEU A 20 -14.20 -17.55 -1.09
C LEU A 20 -14.95 -17.22 -2.38
N TYR A 21 -14.28 -17.25 -3.53
CA TYR A 21 -14.90 -16.94 -4.82
C TYR A 21 -16.02 -17.93 -5.20
N PHE A 22 -15.80 -19.22 -4.95
CA PHE A 22 -16.78 -20.28 -5.23
C PHE A 22 -17.76 -20.54 -4.08
N TRP A 23 -17.73 -19.73 -3.01
CA TRP A 23 -18.59 -19.95 -1.87
C TRP A 23 -20.06 -19.74 -2.27
N PRO A 24 -20.93 -20.77 -2.21
CA PRO A 24 -22.31 -20.62 -2.63
C PRO A 24 -23.07 -19.79 -1.59
N THR A 25 -23.53 -18.60 -1.97
CA THR A 25 -24.45 -17.84 -1.13
C THR A 25 -25.89 -18.29 -1.39
N PHE A 26 -26.61 -18.63 -0.32
CA PHE A 26 -28.03 -18.97 -0.40
C PHE A 26 -28.92 -17.76 -0.71
N ASN A 27 -28.36 -16.55 -0.71
CA ASN A 27 -29.05 -15.29 -0.96
C ASN A 27 -28.43 -14.57 -2.17
N VAL A 28 -29.27 -14.20 -3.15
CA VAL A 28 -28.87 -13.72 -4.49
C VAL A 28 -28.16 -12.35 -4.44
N THR A 29 -28.29 -11.62 -3.34
CA THR A 29 -27.75 -10.25 -3.16
C THR A 29 -26.31 -10.23 -2.61
N ASP A 30 -25.82 -11.33 -2.02
CA ASP A 30 -24.55 -11.36 -1.27
C ASP A 30 -23.34 -11.86 -2.07
N GLN A 31 -23.51 -12.47 -3.24
CA GLN A 31 -22.42 -13.10 -4.00
C GLN A 31 -21.27 -12.12 -4.34
N ARG A 32 -21.61 -10.86 -4.67
CA ARG A 32 -20.62 -9.81 -4.99
C ARG A 32 -19.68 -9.49 -3.83
N ILE A 33 -20.15 -9.66 -2.59
CA ILE A 33 -19.34 -9.41 -1.39
C ILE A 33 -18.26 -10.48 -1.29
N PHE A 34 -18.59 -11.74 -1.56
CA PHE A 34 -17.64 -12.85 -1.56
C PHE A 34 -16.61 -12.74 -2.70
N GLU A 35 -17.04 -12.31 -3.89
CA GLU A 35 -16.14 -12.04 -5.02
C GLU A 35 -15.15 -10.90 -4.69
N ALA A 36 -15.64 -9.80 -4.11
CA ALA A 36 -14.80 -8.70 -3.66
C ALA A 36 -13.84 -9.15 -2.55
N ALA A 37 -14.33 -9.90 -1.57
CA ALA A 37 -13.51 -10.44 -0.48
C ALA A 37 -12.42 -11.39 -1.01
N ALA A 38 -12.73 -12.23 -1.99
CA ALA A 38 -11.76 -13.11 -2.63
C ALA A 38 -10.60 -12.33 -3.25
N VAL A 39 -10.89 -11.25 -3.98
CA VAL A 39 -9.86 -10.42 -4.63
C VAL A 39 -9.08 -9.59 -3.61
N ILE A 40 -9.73 -9.10 -2.54
CA ILE A 40 -9.05 -8.44 -1.42
C ILE A 40 -8.11 -9.42 -0.71
N MET A 41 -8.55 -10.66 -0.45
CA MET A 41 -7.74 -11.69 0.20
C MET A 41 -6.49 -12.02 -0.62
N LEU A 42 -6.63 -12.11 -1.95
CA LEU A 42 -5.50 -12.25 -2.88
C LEU A 42 -4.53 -11.07 -2.75
N ALA A 43 -5.03 -9.83 -2.80
CA ALA A 43 -4.20 -8.63 -2.71
C ALA A 43 -3.41 -8.55 -1.39
N VAL A 44 -4.07 -8.83 -0.26
CA VAL A 44 -3.43 -8.90 1.07
C VAL A 44 -2.39 -10.02 1.12
N GLY A 45 -2.67 -11.18 0.52
CA GLY A 45 -1.71 -12.27 0.38
C GLY A 45 -0.44 -11.86 -0.37
N LEU A 46 -0.59 -11.13 -1.48
CA LEU A 46 0.54 -10.60 -2.24
C LEU A 46 1.36 -9.56 -1.46
N TRP A 47 0.70 -8.61 -0.79
CA TRP A 47 1.39 -7.56 -0.04
C TRP A 47 2.08 -8.07 1.22
N SER A 48 1.44 -8.98 1.97
CA SER A 48 1.99 -9.53 3.22
C SER A 48 3.18 -10.46 2.97
N THR A 49 3.18 -11.18 1.83
CA THR A 49 4.25 -12.15 1.52
C THR A 49 5.40 -11.52 0.73
N ALA A 50 5.17 -10.38 0.07
CA ALA A 50 6.16 -9.69 -0.75
C ALA A 50 6.88 -10.61 -1.77
N ILE A 51 6.20 -11.66 -2.26
CA ILE A 51 6.71 -12.57 -3.31
C ILE A 51 7.03 -11.79 -4.59
N ILE A 52 6.23 -10.76 -4.86
CA ILE A 52 6.43 -9.80 -5.94
C ILE A 52 6.52 -8.39 -5.35
N PRO A 53 7.09 -7.41 -6.08
CA PRO A 53 7.05 -6.02 -5.67
C PRO A 53 5.61 -5.53 -5.43
N SER A 54 5.39 -4.75 -4.37
CA SER A 54 4.04 -4.34 -3.93
C SER A 54 3.23 -3.63 -5.01
N PHE A 55 3.90 -2.88 -5.89
CA PHE A 55 3.23 -2.20 -7.01
C PHE A 55 2.62 -3.19 -8.01
N PHE A 56 3.30 -4.31 -8.28
CA PHE A 56 2.75 -5.38 -9.11
C PHE A 56 1.55 -6.04 -8.41
N GLY A 57 1.59 -6.22 -7.08
CA GLY A 57 0.45 -6.71 -6.31
C GLY A 57 -0.80 -5.83 -6.48
N SER A 58 -0.63 -4.52 -6.41
CA SER A 58 -1.72 -3.56 -6.65
C SER A 58 -2.23 -3.61 -8.09
N LEU A 59 -1.34 -3.76 -9.09
CA LEU A 59 -1.75 -3.91 -10.49
C LEU A 59 -2.52 -5.20 -10.74
N ILE A 60 -2.10 -6.33 -10.15
CA ILE A 60 -2.82 -7.60 -10.24
C ILE A 60 -4.20 -7.49 -9.59
N PHE A 61 -4.28 -6.86 -8.41
CA PHE A 61 -5.56 -6.58 -7.75
C PHE A 61 -6.52 -5.82 -8.68
N MET A 62 -6.06 -4.71 -9.28
CA MET A 62 -6.89 -3.91 -10.18
C MET A 62 -7.27 -4.67 -11.45
N PHE A 63 -6.32 -5.41 -12.03
CA PHE A 63 -6.56 -6.23 -13.22
C PHE A 63 -7.63 -7.29 -12.96
N VAL A 64 -7.48 -8.09 -11.90
CA VAL A 64 -8.43 -9.13 -11.52
C VAL A 64 -9.80 -8.53 -11.19
N ALA A 65 -9.84 -7.41 -10.46
CA ALA A 65 -11.10 -6.73 -10.13
C ALA A 65 -11.88 -6.28 -11.37
N VAL A 66 -11.19 -5.81 -12.40
CA VAL A 66 -11.81 -5.38 -13.67
C VAL A 66 -12.20 -6.57 -14.54
N VAL A 67 -11.32 -7.57 -14.71
CA VAL A 67 -11.58 -8.74 -15.56
C VAL A 67 -12.74 -9.57 -15.01
N LEU A 68 -12.82 -9.73 -13.68
CA LEU A 68 -13.94 -10.40 -13.03
C LEU A 68 -15.19 -9.51 -12.88
N SER A 69 -15.16 -8.27 -13.40
CA SER A 69 -16.29 -7.33 -13.35
C SER A 69 -16.85 -7.07 -11.93
N ILE A 70 -16.00 -7.15 -10.91
CA ILE A 70 -16.38 -6.99 -9.50
C ILE A 70 -16.87 -5.56 -9.22
N ALA A 71 -16.22 -4.58 -9.85
CA ALA A 71 -16.63 -3.19 -9.80
C ALA A 71 -16.36 -2.49 -11.14
N PRO A 72 -17.10 -1.41 -11.48
CA PRO A 72 -16.83 -0.63 -12.68
C PRO A 72 -15.39 -0.11 -12.69
N PRO A 73 -14.70 -0.06 -13.85
CA PRO A 73 -13.31 0.42 -13.94
C PRO A 73 -13.11 1.82 -13.35
N LYS A 74 -14.09 2.72 -13.51
CA LYS A 74 -14.07 4.07 -12.91
C LYS A 74 -13.94 4.03 -11.37
N VAL A 75 -14.53 3.02 -10.73
CA VAL A 75 -14.46 2.84 -9.27
C VAL A 75 -13.13 2.20 -8.88
N VAL A 76 -12.72 1.12 -9.57
CA VAL A 76 -11.45 0.43 -9.30
C VAL A 76 -10.27 1.41 -9.42
N PHE A 77 -10.24 2.22 -10.47
CA PHE A 77 -9.18 3.21 -10.74
C PHE A 77 -9.39 4.57 -10.08
N SER A 78 -10.42 4.74 -9.24
CA SER A 78 -10.72 6.03 -8.60
C SER A 78 -9.58 6.55 -7.71
N GLY A 79 -8.82 5.64 -7.11
CA GLY A 79 -7.65 5.96 -6.28
C GLY A 79 -6.62 6.83 -7.00
N PHE A 80 -6.42 6.66 -8.31
CA PHE A 80 -5.49 7.47 -9.11
C PHE A 80 -5.91 8.94 -9.25
N HIS A 81 -7.19 9.24 -9.02
CA HIS A 81 -7.71 10.60 -9.02
C HIS A 81 -7.90 11.14 -7.61
N SER A 82 -7.54 10.37 -6.58
CA SER A 82 -7.73 10.78 -5.20
C SER A 82 -6.77 11.90 -4.80
N GLY A 83 -7.27 12.88 -4.05
CA GLY A 83 -6.45 13.94 -3.50
C GLY A 83 -5.31 13.41 -2.62
N ALA A 84 -5.54 12.30 -1.90
CA ALA A 84 -4.53 11.67 -1.07
C ALA A 84 -3.33 11.15 -1.89
N THR A 85 -3.58 10.46 -3.00
CA THR A 85 -2.52 9.97 -3.90
C THR A 85 -1.68 11.13 -4.45
N TRP A 86 -2.33 12.19 -4.90
CA TRP A 86 -1.64 13.37 -5.44
C TRP A 86 -0.94 14.20 -4.37
N LEU A 87 -1.45 14.23 -3.14
CA LEU A 87 -0.77 14.86 -2.00
C LEU A 87 0.55 14.15 -1.69
N VAL A 88 0.53 12.81 -1.60
CA VAL A 88 1.76 12.02 -1.37
C VAL A 88 2.76 12.22 -2.52
N PHE A 89 2.28 12.20 -3.77
CA PHE A 89 3.12 12.44 -4.93
C PHE A 89 3.73 13.85 -4.93
N GLY A 90 2.93 14.87 -4.63
CA GLY A 90 3.40 16.25 -4.46
C GLY A 90 4.46 16.35 -3.36
N GLY A 91 4.21 15.74 -2.20
CA GLY A 91 5.18 15.68 -1.09
C GLY A 91 6.51 15.05 -1.51
N LEU A 92 6.49 13.99 -2.33
CA LEU A 92 7.70 13.37 -2.88
C LEU A 92 8.49 14.35 -3.77
N ILE A 93 7.80 15.06 -4.68
CA ILE A 93 8.43 16.07 -5.55
C ILE A 93 9.01 17.21 -4.71
N PHE A 94 8.26 17.73 -3.74
CA PHE A 94 8.75 18.77 -2.83
C PHE A 94 9.98 18.29 -2.05
N GLY A 95 9.96 17.08 -1.50
CA GLY A 95 11.10 16.49 -0.80
C GLY A 95 12.35 16.38 -1.69
N LEU A 96 12.19 15.99 -2.95
CA LEU A 96 13.28 15.98 -3.94
C LEU A 96 13.80 17.40 -4.23
N GLY A 97 12.93 18.40 -4.32
CA GLY A 97 13.30 19.81 -4.47
C GLY A 97 14.09 20.36 -3.29
N VAL A 98 13.65 20.06 -2.06
CA VAL A 98 14.35 20.42 -0.81
C VAL A 98 15.75 19.81 -0.79
N ARG A 99 15.87 18.51 -1.13
CA ARG A 99 17.17 17.83 -1.22
C ARG A 99 18.07 18.41 -2.30
N LYS A 100 17.51 18.71 -3.49
CA LYS A 100 18.28 19.26 -4.62
C LYS A 100 18.81 20.67 -4.34
N THR A 101 18.09 21.49 -3.58
CA THR A 101 18.53 22.83 -3.17
C THR A 101 19.49 22.81 -1.99
N GLY A 102 19.67 21.65 -1.33
CA GLY A 102 20.44 21.51 -0.10
C GLY A 102 19.78 22.17 1.12
N LEU A 103 18.50 22.52 1.02
CA LEU A 103 17.75 23.15 2.10
C LEU A 103 17.67 22.24 3.33
N ASP A 104 17.54 20.93 3.12
CA ASP A 104 17.65 19.89 4.15
C ASP A 104 18.94 20.03 4.98
N THR A 105 20.10 20.13 4.33
CA THR A 105 21.39 20.23 5.01
C THR A 105 21.56 21.55 5.76
N ARG A 106 21.04 22.66 5.21
CA ARG A 106 21.06 23.98 5.86
C ARG A 106 20.19 23.97 7.12
N LEU A 107 18.99 23.39 7.03
CA LEU A 107 18.06 23.29 8.16
C LEU A 107 18.64 22.43 9.28
N VAL A 108 19.14 21.24 8.94
CA VAL A 108 19.73 20.31 9.93
C VAL A 108 20.96 20.92 10.60
N LYS A 109 21.84 21.60 9.86
CA LYS A 109 23.00 22.30 10.46
C LYS A 109 22.56 23.36 11.47
N SER A 110 21.58 24.20 11.11
CA SER A 110 21.04 25.20 12.04
C SER A 110 20.41 24.53 13.27
N PHE A 111 19.67 23.44 13.08
CA PHE A 111 18.99 22.74 14.17
C PHE A 111 19.99 22.10 15.15
N LEU A 112 21.06 21.49 14.63
CA LEU A 112 22.13 20.87 15.44
C LEU A 112 22.96 21.89 16.23
N LEU A 113 22.98 23.17 15.85
CA LEU A 113 23.62 24.22 16.65
C LEU A 113 22.88 24.49 17.96
N TYR A 114 21.56 24.25 18.03
CA TYR A 114 20.74 24.51 19.21
C TYR A 114 20.46 23.27 20.07
N PHE A 115 20.51 22.06 19.49
CA PHE A 115 20.21 20.79 20.19
C PHE A 115 21.44 19.88 20.34
N PRO A 116 22.34 20.17 21.30
CA PRO A 116 23.48 19.29 21.53
C PRO A 116 23.08 18.11 22.44
N ARG A 117 23.30 16.90 21.94
CA ARG A 117 23.69 15.67 22.68
C ARG A 117 22.64 14.65 23.15
N PHE A 118 21.34 14.93 23.21
CA PHE A 118 20.38 13.92 23.70
C PHE A 118 19.54 13.30 22.57
N TYR A 119 19.63 11.97 22.42
CA TYR A 119 18.83 11.18 21.47
C TYR A 119 17.31 11.41 21.67
N THR A 120 16.88 11.58 22.91
CA THR A 120 15.48 11.88 23.26
C THR A 120 15.02 13.21 22.67
N ALA A 121 15.85 14.26 22.71
CA ALA A 121 15.50 15.56 22.16
C ALA A 121 15.36 15.55 20.63
N ILE A 122 16.14 14.70 19.94
CA ILE A 122 16.02 14.48 18.49
C ILE A 122 14.71 13.77 18.16
N ILE A 123 14.33 12.74 18.93
CA ILE A 123 13.04 12.06 18.76
C ILE A 123 11.89 13.03 18.96
N TYR A 124 11.90 13.81 20.04
CA TYR A 124 10.85 14.82 20.29
C TYR A 124 10.77 15.85 19.16
N GLY A 125 11.90 16.32 18.63
CA GLY A 125 11.91 17.30 17.54
C GLY A 125 11.44 16.77 16.18
N VAL A 126 11.35 15.44 15.98
CA VAL A 126 10.86 14.83 14.72
C VAL A 126 9.38 14.47 14.81
N PHE A 127 8.91 14.03 15.99
CA PHE A 127 7.57 13.47 16.17
C PHE A 127 6.56 14.42 16.85
N TRP A 128 6.99 15.61 17.29
CA TRP A 128 6.14 16.61 17.92
C TRP A 128 6.31 17.97 17.21
#